data_AF-A0A0D0SYI3-F1
#
_entry.id   AF-A0A0D0SYI3-F1
#
_cell.length_a   1.000
_cell.length_b   1.000
_cell.length_c   1.000
_cell.angle_alpha   90.00
_cell.angle_beta   90.00
_cell.angle_gamma   90.00
#
_symmetry.space_group_name_H-M   'P 1'
#
loop_
_entity.id
_entity.type
_entity.pdbx_description
1 polymer ?
#
loop_
_entity_poly.entity_id
_entity_poly.type
_entity_poly.pdbx_seq_one_letter_code
_entity_poly.pdbx_strand_id
1 'polypeptide(L)'
;MALPTLRNTFASSSRITLHHLPFPSRSLIYLRYGSSLAQPSSSQSYTPTPAYSGPVASSSSNKPKGGVKDMHAAPSPAPPVAPAKNEVTGEKKEPRRRVPLKGQRNAITMTPTAISHLRELLASPTEPRLLRISVKSRGCAGMAYHLDYVPPPGGKFDEVVEQDGVRVLIDSKALFSIIGSRMDWRDNRLSAGFVFDNPNVVDTCGCGESFNIRF
;
A
#
# COMPACT_ATOMS: atom_id res chain seq x y z
N MET A 1 65.81 -29.80 -31.72
CA MET A 1 64.46 -29.22 -31.85
C MET A 1 64.36 -28.09 -30.82
N ALA A 2 64.86 -26.88 -31.15
CA ALA A 2 64.14 -25.77 -31.77
C ALA A 2 63.36 -24.89 -30.74
N LEU A 3 63.92 -23.68 -30.53
CA LEU A 3 63.51 -22.47 -29.77
C LEU A 3 62.14 -21.86 -30.22
N PRO A 4 61.65 -20.67 -29.76
CA PRO A 4 62.08 -19.75 -28.67
C PRO A 4 60.95 -19.13 -27.80
N THR A 5 61.36 -18.43 -26.74
CA THR A 5 60.71 -17.27 -26.09
C THR A 5 60.56 -16.05 -27.00
N LEU A 6 59.44 -15.30 -26.92
CA LEU A 6 59.37 -13.89 -27.36
C LEU A 6 58.31 -13.08 -26.58
N ARG A 7 58.77 -11.95 -26.05
CA ARG A 7 58.01 -10.77 -25.57
C ARG A 7 57.35 -10.06 -26.76
N ASN A 8 56.23 -9.35 -26.53
CA ASN A 8 55.96 -7.96 -26.98
C ASN A 8 54.51 -7.54 -26.69
N THR A 9 54.24 -6.54 -25.85
CA THR A 9 54.18 -5.07 -26.05
C THR A 9 52.79 -4.53 -26.41
N PHE A 10 52.32 -3.63 -25.54
CA PHE A 10 51.71 -2.32 -25.81
C PHE A 10 50.52 -2.15 -26.77
N ALA A 11 49.46 -1.60 -26.17
CA ALA A 11 48.72 -0.40 -26.60
C ALA A 11 48.05 -0.40 -27.98
N SER A 12 46.72 -0.25 -27.97
CA SER A 12 46.12 0.76 -28.82
C SER A 12 44.85 1.33 -28.18
N SER A 13 45.01 2.55 -27.69
CA SER A 13 43.96 3.48 -27.31
C SER A 13 43.12 3.82 -28.53
N SER A 14 41.82 3.49 -28.52
CA SER A 14 40.85 4.15 -29.39
C SER A 14 40.17 5.26 -28.61
N ARG A 15 40.89 6.39 -28.48
CA ARG A 15 40.31 7.71 -28.21
C ARG A 15 39.56 8.11 -29.47
N ILE A 16 38.23 7.99 -29.46
CA ILE A 16 37.40 8.67 -30.46
C ILE A 16 37.13 10.06 -29.91
N THR A 17 37.74 11.02 -30.59
CA THR A 17 37.73 12.46 -30.38
C THR A 17 36.32 13.04 -30.44
N LEU A 18 35.96 13.74 -29.35
CA LEU A 18 34.94 14.79 -29.29
C LEU A 18 35.22 15.84 -30.37
N HIS A 19 34.38 15.90 -31.41
CA HIS A 19 34.23 17.10 -32.22
C HIS A 19 32.96 17.84 -31.82
N HIS A 20 33.22 18.95 -31.14
CA HIS A 20 32.34 20.04 -30.81
C HIS A 20 31.77 20.65 -32.11
N LEU A 21 30.44 20.74 -32.24
CA LEU A 21 29.82 21.69 -33.17
C LEU A 21 28.63 22.40 -32.49
N PRO A 22 28.42 23.69 -32.78
CA PRO A 22 27.67 24.62 -31.95
C PRO A 22 26.17 24.66 -32.26
N PHE A 23 25.41 25.15 -31.27
CA PHE A 23 24.02 25.60 -31.30
C PHE A 23 23.63 26.35 -32.59
N PRO A 24 22.33 26.35 -32.94
CA PRO A 24 21.63 27.62 -32.80
C PRO A 24 20.28 27.53 -32.08
N SER A 25 20.13 28.51 -31.17
CA SER A 25 18.89 29.08 -30.66
C SER A 25 17.84 29.29 -31.75
N ARG A 26 16.60 28.90 -31.47
CA ARG A 26 15.41 29.39 -32.18
C ARG A 26 14.48 30.08 -31.20
N SER A 27 14.81 31.34 -30.92
CA SER A 27 13.80 32.36 -30.63
C SER A 27 13.02 32.64 -31.90
N LEU A 28 11.71 32.40 -31.88
CA LEU A 28 10.78 33.00 -32.85
C LEU A 28 9.82 33.92 -32.09
N ILE A 29 10.15 35.20 -32.19
CA ILE A 29 9.25 36.33 -32.00
C ILE A 29 8.39 36.40 -33.25
N TYR A 30 7.06 36.23 -33.14
CA TYR A 30 6.14 36.70 -34.18
C TYR A 30 4.86 37.29 -33.55
N LEU A 31 4.77 38.60 -33.74
CA LEU A 31 3.62 39.52 -33.84
C LEU A 31 2.41 39.40 -32.91
N ARG A 32 2.25 40.47 -32.12
CA ARG A 32 0.95 41.09 -31.79
C ARG A 32 0.19 41.40 -33.07
N TYR A 33 -1.03 40.88 -33.18
CA TYR A 33 -2.10 41.53 -33.93
C TYR A 33 -3.28 41.68 -32.97
N GLY A 34 -3.60 42.94 -32.66
CA GLY A 34 -4.88 43.28 -32.05
C GLY A 34 -5.97 43.16 -33.10
N SER A 35 -7.04 42.47 -32.75
CA SER A 35 -8.35 42.63 -33.40
C SER A 35 -9.41 42.27 -32.36
N SER A 36 -9.94 43.35 -31.78
CA SER A 36 -11.24 43.41 -31.13
C SER A 36 -12.29 42.85 -32.09
N LEU A 37 -13.05 41.85 -31.66
CA LEU A 37 -14.45 41.66 -32.02
C LEU A 37 -15.13 40.85 -30.92
N ALA A 38 -16.08 41.52 -30.27
CA ALA A 38 -16.92 41.03 -29.20
C ALA A 38 -17.72 39.79 -29.60
N GLN A 39 -17.90 38.86 -28.66
CA GLN A 39 -19.02 37.92 -28.68
C GLN A 39 -19.57 37.70 -27.24
N PRO A 40 -20.88 37.46 -27.13
CA PRO A 40 -21.68 37.82 -25.96
C PRO A 40 -21.54 36.84 -24.80
N SER A 41 -21.36 37.41 -23.61
CA SER A 41 -21.57 36.76 -22.32
C SER A 41 -23.05 36.40 -22.17
N SER A 42 -23.40 35.13 -22.38
CA SER A 42 -24.65 34.57 -21.87
C SER A 42 -24.53 34.42 -20.35
N SER A 43 -24.90 35.48 -19.64
CA SER A 43 -25.13 35.48 -18.20
C SER A 43 -26.31 34.57 -17.87
N GLN A 44 -26.03 33.32 -17.49
CA GLN A 44 -27.01 32.51 -16.77
C GLN A 44 -26.87 32.80 -15.27
N SER A 45 -27.83 33.57 -14.79
CA SER A 45 -28.11 33.87 -13.40
C SER A 45 -28.58 32.61 -12.68
N TYR A 46 -27.72 32.01 -11.86
CA TYR A 46 -28.15 31.08 -10.83
C TYR A 46 -28.56 31.89 -9.61
N THR A 47 -29.84 31.89 -9.31
CA THR A 47 -30.38 32.43 -8.07
C THR A 47 -29.99 31.51 -6.90
N PRO A 48 -29.42 32.02 -5.81
CA PRO A 48 -29.27 31.23 -4.59
C PRO A 48 -30.65 31.12 -3.90
N THR A 49 -31.15 29.91 -3.74
CA THR A 49 -32.32 29.62 -2.90
C THR A 49 -31.96 29.79 -1.42
N PRO A 50 -32.89 30.31 -0.60
CA PRO A 50 -32.63 30.68 0.78
C PRO A 50 -32.51 29.45 1.71
N ALA A 51 -31.65 29.62 2.71
CA ALA A 51 -31.44 28.73 3.83
C ALA A 51 -32.76 28.41 4.56
N TYR A 52 -33.08 27.12 4.64
CA TYR A 52 -34.14 26.60 5.51
C TYR A 52 -33.53 26.27 6.88
N SER A 53 -33.82 27.15 7.85
CA SER A 53 -33.51 26.99 9.27
C SER A 53 -34.62 26.17 9.94
N GLY A 54 -34.32 24.92 10.28
CA GLY A 54 -35.17 24.06 11.11
C GLY A 54 -34.53 23.81 12.49
N PRO A 55 -35.30 23.81 13.59
CA PRO A 55 -34.76 23.63 14.94
C PRO A 55 -34.61 22.13 15.24
N VAL A 56 -33.41 21.69 15.60
CA VAL A 56 -33.22 20.38 16.26
C VAL A 56 -33.02 20.59 17.75
N ALA A 57 -34.06 20.24 18.49
CA ALA A 57 -34.08 20.13 19.93
C ALA A 57 -33.18 18.96 20.39
N SER A 58 -32.36 19.26 21.39
CA SER A 58 -32.08 18.47 22.60
C SER A 58 -32.07 16.93 22.50
N SER A 59 -30.92 16.31 22.79
CA SER A 59 -30.83 15.32 23.90
C SER A 59 -29.42 14.73 24.12
N SER A 60 -29.12 14.53 25.41
CA SER A 60 -28.30 13.45 25.99
C SER A 60 -26.78 13.57 26.04
N SER A 61 -26.31 14.34 27.03
CA SER A 61 -25.02 14.12 27.69
C SER A 61 -25.27 13.40 29.03
N ASN A 62 -25.04 12.09 29.04
CA ASN A 62 -25.13 11.26 30.24
C ASN A 62 -23.82 11.37 31.04
N LYS A 63 -23.90 11.72 32.33
CA LYS A 63 -22.79 11.58 33.28
C LYS A 63 -23.32 11.38 34.70
N PRO A 64 -22.94 10.29 35.37
CA PRO A 64 -22.78 10.30 36.81
C PRO A 64 -21.33 10.00 37.22
N LYS A 65 -20.86 10.74 38.23
CA LYS A 65 -19.63 10.49 39.02
C LYS A 65 -20.04 9.88 40.37
N GLY A 66 -19.23 8.93 40.88
CA GLY A 66 -18.95 8.58 42.29
C GLY A 66 -20.16 8.20 43.19
N GLY A 67 -20.16 7.14 43.99
CA GLY A 67 -19.08 6.41 44.66
C GLY A 67 -19.33 6.42 46.18
N VAL A 68 -19.51 5.25 46.81
CA VAL A 68 -19.16 4.84 48.21
C VAL A 68 -19.60 3.37 48.41
N LYS A 69 -18.68 2.43 48.67
CA LYS A 69 -18.25 1.85 49.98
C LYS A 69 -19.31 0.89 50.58
N ASP A 70 -19.05 -0.37 50.96
CA ASP A 70 -18.11 -0.87 51.97
C ASP A 70 -17.99 -2.42 51.96
N MET A 71 -16.82 -2.93 52.43
CA MET A 71 -16.54 -4.15 53.23
C MET A 71 -16.96 -5.53 52.64
N HIS A 72 -16.12 -6.58 52.63
CA HIS A 72 -15.79 -7.43 53.78
C HIS A 72 -14.52 -8.28 53.57
N ALA A 73 -13.73 -8.33 54.65
CA ALA A 73 -12.79 -9.33 55.17
C ALA A 73 -12.34 -10.56 54.35
N ALA A 74 -11.01 -10.75 54.35
CA ALA A 74 -10.28 -11.99 54.08
C ALA A 74 -10.61 -13.11 55.10
N PRO A 75 -10.29 -14.39 54.81
CA PRO A 75 -8.93 -14.86 55.10
C PRO A 75 -8.35 -15.87 54.10
N SER A 76 -7.03 -15.90 54.07
CA SER A 76 -6.16 -16.94 53.51
C SER A 76 -6.33 -18.27 54.25
N PRO A 77 -6.12 -19.41 53.57
CA PRO A 77 -5.17 -20.35 54.13
C PRO A 77 -4.21 -20.91 53.08
N ALA A 78 -2.92 -20.87 53.42
CA ALA A 78 -1.88 -21.65 52.79
C ALA A 78 -2.00 -23.14 53.17
N PRO A 79 -1.59 -24.07 52.30
CA PRO A 79 -1.07 -25.35 52.73
C PRO A 79 0.48 -25.37 52.64
N PRO A 80 1.17 -25.95 53.63
CA PRO A 80 2.62 -26.12 53.61
C PRO A 80 3.06 -27.48 53.02
N VAL A 81 4.38 -27.60 52.86
CA VAL A 81 5.19 -28.84 52.84
C VAL A 81 5.48 -29.49 51.48
N ALA A 82 6.66 -29.17 50.93
CA ALA A 82 7.50 -30.09 50.15
C ALA A 82 8.04 -31.19 51.10
N PRO A 83 8.39 -32.44 50.68
CA PRO A 83 9.31 -32.71 49.57
C PRO A 83 9.09 -34.04 48.81
N ALA A 84 9.56 -34.13 47.56
CA ALA A 84 10.12 -35.38 47.03
C ALA A 84 10.90 -35.09 45.75
N LYS A 85 12.22 -35.26 45.84
CA LYS A 85 13.08 -35.47 44.67
C LYS A 85 12.66 -36.79 44.04
N ASN A 86 12.40 -36.79 42.74
CA ASN A 86 12.52 -37.99 41.92
C ASN A 86 13.17 -37.57 40.61
N GLU A 87 14.48 -37.82 40.54
CA GLU A 87 15.20 -38.00 39.28
C GLU A 87 14.47 -39.09 38.49
N VAL A 88 13.83 -38.71 37.40
CA VAL A 88 13.47 -39.65 36.34
C VAL A 88 14.44 -39.42 35.21
N THR A 89 15.38 -40.35 35.18
CA THR A 89 16.34 -40.70 34.16
C THR A 89 15.76 -40.57 32.76
N GLY A 90 16.59 -40.08 31.84
CA GLY A 90 16.21 -39.80 30.46
C GLY A 90 15.65 -41.01 29.74
N GLU A 91 14.47 -40.80 29.15
CA GLU A 91 14.07 -41.49 27.94
C GLU A 91 14.01 -40.46 26.82
N LYS A 92 14.85 -40.69 25.81
CA LYS A 92 15.02 -39.92 24.60
C LYS A 92 13.68 -39.85 23.87
N LYS A 93 12.87 -38.83 24.16
CA LYS A 93 11.63 -38.56 23.46
C LYS A 93 11.97 -38.25 22.01
N GLU A 94 11.63 -39.19 21.15
CA GLU A 94 11.70 -39.06 19.69
C GLU A 94 11.21 -37.67 19.28
N PRO A 95 11.95 -36.94 18.43
CA PRO A 95 11.59 -35.56 18.12
C PRO A 95 10.20 -35.57 17.53
N ARG A 96 9.22 -35.02 18.27
CA ARG A 96 7.89 -34.71 17.73
C ARG A 96 8.14 -34.00 16.41
N ARG A 97 7.83 -34.67 15.31
CA ARG A 97 7.97 -34.14 13.96
C ARG A 97 7.26 -32.81 13.96
N ARG A 98 8.03 -31.71 14.02
CA ARG A 98 7.49 -30.36 13.97
C ARG A 98 6.82 -30.29 12.61
N VAL A 99 5.49 -30.22 12.61
CA VAL A 99 4.77 -29.82 11.40
C VAL A 99 5.40 -28.50 11.01
N PRO A 100 6.01 -28.38 9.81
CA PRO A 100 6.50 -27.09 9.35
C PRO A 100 5.30 -26.15 9.42
N LEU A 101 5.43 -25.04 10.13
CA LEU A 101 4.40 -24.00 10.14
C LEU A 101 4.28 -23.52 8.70
N LYS A 102 3.37 -24.16 7.94
CA LYS A 102 3.21 -23.93 6.52
C LYS A 102 2.48 -22.62 6.38
N GLY A 103 3.20 -21.65 5.81
CA GLY A 103 2.65 -20.44 5.24
C GLY A 103 2.62 -19.30 6.23
N GLN A 104 3.59 -18.40 6.11
CA GLN A 104 3.20 -17.00 6.17
C GLN A 104 2.12 -16.82 5.10
N ARG A 105 0.87 -16.71 5.55
CA ARG A 105 -0.22 -16.36 4.64
C ARG A 105 0.04 -14.90 4.29
N ASN A 106 0.42 -14.66 3.03
CA ASN A 106 0.52 -13.31 2.50
C ASN A 106 -0.75 -12.53 2.88
N ALA A 107 -0.60 -11.27 3.29
CA ALA A 107 -1.73 -10.45 3.72
C ALA A 107 -2.80 -10.35 2.62
N ILE A 108 -2.39 -10.33 1.35
CA ILE A 108 -3.27 -10.43 0.19
C ILE A 108 -2.77 -11.50 -0.78
N THR A 109 -3.65 -11.94 -1.67
CA THR A 109 -3.29 -12.79 -2.81
C THR A 109 -3.45 -12.02 -4.11
N MET A 110 -2.65 -12.36 -5.13
CA MET A 110 -2.70 -11.72 -6.45
C MET A 110 -3.08 -12.75 -7.52
N THR A 111 -3.93 -12.36 -8.46
CA THR A 111 -4.24 -13.20 -9.64
C THR A 111 -3.07 -13.21 -10.63
N PRO A 112 -2.98 -14.22 -11.52
CA PRO A 112 -1.94 -14.26 -12.55
C PRO A 112 -1.95 -13.02 -13.47
N THR A 113 -3.13 -12.48 -13.78
CA THR A 113 -3.34 -11.26 -14.56
C THR A 113 -2.77 -10.04 -13.85
N ALA A 114 -3.04 -9.87 -12.54
CA ALA A 114 -2.46 -8.80 -11.74
C ALA A 114 -0.93 -8.89 -11.69
N ILE A 115 -0.39 -10.09 -11.52
CA ILE A 115 1.06 -10.33 -11.47
C ILE A 115 1.71 -9.97 -12.80
N SER A 116 1.14 -10.40 -13.94
CA SER A 116 1.68 -10.07 -15.26
C SER A 116 1.76 -8.57 -15.47
N HIS A 117 0.67 -7.85 -15.19
CA HIS A 117 0.64 -6.40 -15.31
C HIS A 117 1.59 -5.69 -14.34
N LEU A 118 1.73 -6.17 -13.11
CA LEU A 118 2.72 -5.63 -12.19
C LEU A 118 4.14 -5.80 -12.71
N ARG A 119 4.49 -6.96 -13.28
CA ARG A 119 5.82 -7.17 -13.88
C ARG A 119 6.07 -6.17 -15.00
N GLU A 120 5.09 -5.93 -15.86
CA GLU A 120 5.19 -4.96 -16.96
C GLU A 120 5.36 -3.52 -16.43
N LEU A 121 4.52 -3.12 -15.46
CA LEU A 121 4.58 -1.78 -14.86
C LEU A 121 5.92 -1.53 -14.17
N LEU A 122 6.43 -2.52 -13.43
CA LEU A 122 7.68 -2.43 -12.67
C LEU A 122 8.94 -2.64 -13.53
N ALA A 123 8.81 -3.17 -14.75
CA ALA A 123 9.92 -3.32 -15.69
C ALA A 123 10.31 -2.00 -16.41
N SER A 124 9.57 -0.91 -16.17
CA SER A 124 9.83 0.39 -16.78
C SER A 124 11.25 0.91 -16.47
N PRO A 125 12.04 1.34 -17.48
CA PRO A 125 13.49 1.53 -17.35
C PRO A 125 13.92 2.80 -16.60
N THR A 126 13.00 3.72 -16.28
CA THR A 126 13.36 5.04 -15.77
C THR A 126 13.87 4.97 -14.33
N GLU A 127 13.18 4.25 -13.42
CA GLU A 127 13.58 4.09 -12.01
C GLU A 127 12.93 2.84 -11.39
N PRO A 128 13.64 2.08 -10.53
CA PRO A 128 13.03 0.98 -9.78
C PRO A 128 12.02 1.54 -8.78
N ARG A 129 10.77 1.09 -8.89
CA ARG A 129 9.68 1.46 -7.99
C ARG A 129 8.98 0.20 -7.48
N LEU A 130 8.24 0.33 -6.38
CA LEU A 130 7.36 -0.69 -5.82
C LEU A 130 5.95 -0.11 -5.77
N LEU A 131 4.95 -0.96 -5.99
CA LEU A 131 3.57 -0.57 -5.77
C LEU A 131 3.24 -0.68 -4.29
N ARG A 132 2.74 0.41 -3.70
CA ARG A 132 2.29 0.50 -2.31
C ARG A 132 0.78 0.68 -2.27
N ILE A 133 0.11 -0.18 -1.52
CA ILE A 133 -1.33 -0.18 -1.31
C ILE A 133 -1.62 0.47 0.04
N SER A 134 -2.44 1.52 0.02
CA SER A 134 -2.93 2.22 1.21
C SER A 134 -4.45 2.35 1.15
N VAL A 135 -5.06 2.80 2.26
CA VAL A 135 -6.48 3.17 2.31
C VAL A 135 -6.60 4.64 2.69
N LYS A 136 -7.51 5.35 2.03
CA LYS A 136 -7.82 6.75 2.33
C LYS A 136 -9.31 6.91 2.60
N SER A 137 -9.66 7.79 3.53
CA SER A 137 -11.06 8.12 3.79
C SER A 137 -11.66 8.86 2.59
N ARG A 138 -12.86 8.45 2.15
CA ARG A 138 -13.60 9.03 1.02
C ARG A 138 -15.11 9.04 1.34
N GLY A 139 -15.76 10.19 1.12
CA GLY A 139 -17.19 10.37 1.38
C GLY A 139 -17.55 10.45 2.88
N CYS A 140 -18.81 10.19 3.23
CA CYS A 140 -19.33 10.41 4.60
C CYS A 140 -18.76 9.46 5.67
N ALA A 141 -18.31 8.25 5.32
CA ALA A 141 -17.74 7.31 6.29
C ALA A 141 -16.88 6.19 5.65
N GLY A 142 -16.63 6.25 4.34
CA GLY A 142 -16.04 5.14 3.59
C GLY A 142 -14.51 5.21 3.50
N MET A 143 -13.91 4.08 3.14
CA MET A 143 -12.51 3.98 2.76
C MET A 143 -12.40 3.66 1.27
N ALA A 144 -11.31 4.09 0.63
CA ALA A 144 -10.98 3.73 -0.73
C ALA A 144 -9.53 3.24 -0.78
N TYR A 145 -9.26 2.26 -1.63
CA TYR A 145 -7.90 1.82 -1.91
C TYR A 145 -7.16 2.92 -2.66
N HIS A 146 -5.89 3.07 -2.34
CA HIS A 146 -5.01 4.03 -2.99
C HIS A 146 -3.67 3.37 -3.30
N LEU A 147 -3.23 3.54 -4.54
CA LEU A 147 -2.04 2.91 -5.08
C LEU A 147 -0.99 3.97 -5.36
N ASP A 148 0.16 3.83 -4.70
CA ASP A 148 1.29 4.74 -4.83
C ASP A 148 2.51 4.00 -5.35
N TYR A 149 3.30 4.65 -6.20
CA TYR A 149 4.63 4.15 -6.55
C TYR A 149 5.65 4.72 -5.57
N VAL A 150 6.40 3.85 -4.90
CA VAL A 150 7.43 4.24 -3.94
C VAL A 150 8.79 3.64 -4.32
N PRO A 151 9.91 4.36 -4.08
CA PRO A 151 11.23 3.78 -4.30
C PRO A 151 11.49 2.65 -3.27
N PRO A 152 12.23 1.59 -3.64
CA PRO A 152 12.72 0.59 -2.69
C PRO A 152 13.56 1.24 -1.57
N PRO A 153 13.51 0.74 -0.32
CA PRO A 153 12.81 -0.47 0.13
C PRO A 153 11.32 -0.25 0.49
N GLY A 154 10.79 0.96 0.36
CA GLY A 154 9.46 1.34 0.87
C GLY A 154 9.48 1.96 2.26
N GLY A 155 8.31 2.07 2.90
CA GLY A 155 8.15 2.58 4.25
C GLY A 155 8.60 1.59 5.33
N LYS A 156 9.05 2.10 6.48
CA LYS A 156 9.59 1.29 7.59
C LYS A 156 8.59 0.30 8.22
N PHE A 157 7.30 0.61 8.11
CA PHE A 157 6.21 -0.17 8.69
C PHE A 157 5.33 -0.81 7.61
N ASP A 158 5.75 -0.73 6.35
CA ASP A 158 5.00 -1.37 5.27
C ASP A 158 5.22 -2.88 5.33
N GLU A 159 4.15 -3.64 5.16
CA GLU A 159 4.21 -5.09 5.02
C GLU A 159 4.58 -5.43 3.59
N VAL A 160 5.60 -6.28 3.41
CA VAL A 160 6.05 -6.74 2.09
C VAL A 160 5.30 -8.02 1.72
N VAL A 161 4.54 -7.99 0.64
CA VAL A 161 3.92 -9.17 0.07
C VAL A 161 4.66 -9.56 -1.20
N GLU A 162 5.21 -10.76 -1.21
CA GLU A 162 5.87 -11.35 -2.37
C GLU A 162 5.06 -12.54 -2.91
N GLN A 163 4.73 -12.50 -4.20
CA GLN A 163 4.09 -13.62 -4.88
C GLN A 163 4.63 -13.71 -6.30
N ASP A 164 5.05 -14.92 -6.70
CA ASP A 164 5.54 -15.21 -8.05
C ASP A 164 6.67 -14.24 -8.50
N GLY A 165 7.55 -13.83 -7.57
CA GLY A 165 8.67 -12.92 -7.84
C GLY A 165 8.28 -11.44 -8.00
N VAL A 166 7.02 -11.09 -7.76
CA VAL A 166 6.55 -9.71 -7.70
C VAL A 166 6.39 -9.29 -6.24
N ARG A 167 6.89 -8.10 -5.91
CA ARG A 167 6.81 -7.50 -4.58
C ARG A 167 5.90 -6.30 -4.58
N VAL A 168 4.94 -6.29 -3.65
CA VAL A 168 4.07 -5.14 -3.37
C VAL A 168 4.14 -4.81 -1.88
N LEU A 169 3.88 -3.55 -1.56
CA LEU A 169 3.90 -3.03 -0.19
C LEU A 169 2.49 -2.74 0.27
N ILE A 170 2.19 -3.00 1.54
CA ILE A 170 0.93 -2.64 2.17
C ILE A 170 1.22 -1.69 3.32
N ASP A 171 0.57 -0.52 3.34
CA ASP A 171 0.66 0.39 4.47
C ASP A 171 0.16 -0.30 5.74
N SER A 172 0.92 -0.21 6.83
CA SER A 172 0.51 -0.58 8.19
C SER A 172 -0.95 -0.23 8.55
N LYS A 173 -1.43 0.95 8.14
CA LYS A 173 -2.81 1.41 8.40
C LYS A 173 -3.86 0.69 7.57
N ALA A 174 -3.49 0.21 6.38
CA ALA A 174 -4.36 -0.49 5.45
C ALA A 174 -4.41 -2.00 5.73
N LEU A 175 -3.43 -2.54 6.45
CA LEU A 175 -3.23 -3.97 6.64
C LEU A 175 -4.51 -4.66 7.13
N PHE A 176 -5.10 -4.21 8.24
CA PHE A 176 -6.32 -4.81 8.79
C PHE A 176 -7.52 -4.72 7.85
N SER A 177 -7.58 -3.67 7.02
CA SER A 177 -8.69 -3.47 6.09
C SER A 177 -8.61 -4.36 4.86
N ILE A 178 -7.42 -4.82 4.47
CA ILE A 178 -7.18 -5.54 3.22
C ILE A 178 -6.82 -7.03 3.42
N ILE A 179 -6.52 -7.47 4.65
CA ILE A 179 -6.14 -8.86 4.91
C ILE A 179 -7.18 -9.85 4.35
N GLY A 180 -6.69 -10.85 3.63
CA GLY A 180 -7.50 -11.89 2.99
C GLY A 180 -8.08 -11.49 1.63
N SER A 181 -7.83 -10.26 1.17
CA SER A 181 -8.29 -9.82 -0.15
C SER A 181 -7.52 -10.47 -1.29
N ARG A 182 -8.18 -10.57 -2.44
CA ARG A 182 -7.58 -10.93 -3.72
C ARG A 182 -7.49 -9.69 -4.62
N MET A 183 -6.28 -9.38 -5.08
CA MET A 183 -6.02 -8.33 -6.06
C MET A 183 -6.04 -8.91 -7.47
N ASP A 184 -6.80 -8.28 -8.35
CA ASP A 184 -6.91 -8.60 -9.76
C ASP A 184 -6.61 -7.37 -10.63
N TRP A 185 -6.27 -7.59 -11.90
CA TRP A 185 -6.18 -6.52 -12.89
C TRP A 185 -7.29 -6.70 -13.91
N ARG A 186 -8.06 -5.65 -14.16
CA ARG A 186 -9.10 -5.63 -15.18
C ARG A 186 -8.81 -4.54 -16.18
N ASP A 187 -8.80 -4.92 -17.45
CA ASP A 187 -8.69 -4.02 -18.59
C ASP A 187 -9.92 -4.19 -19.48
N ASN A 188 -10.78 -3.17 -19.47
CA ASN A 188 -11.99 -3.09 -20.27
C ASN A 188 -11.90 -1.86 -21.17
N ARG A 189 -12.71 -1.83 -22.23
CA ARG A 189 -12.75 -0.73 -23.21
C ARG A 189 -12.94 0.68 -22.60
N LEU A 190 -13.54 0.78 -21.42
CA LEU A 190 -13.84 2.05 -20.74
C LEU A 190 -12.94 2.31 -19.52
N SER A 191 -12.31 1.29 -18.95
CA SER A 191 -11.51 1.43 -17.72
C SER A 191 -10.50 0.31 -17.59
N ALA A 192 -9.31 0.65 -17.11
CA ALA A 192 -8.27 -0.28 -16.74
C ALA A 192 -7.79 0.02 -15.31
N GLY A 193 -7.63 -1.01 -14.48
CA GLY A 193 -7.21 -0.82 -13.10
C GLY A 193 -7.14 -2.08 -12.27
N PHE A 194 -6.50 -1.94 -11.11
CA PHE A 194 -6.50 -2.98 -10.09
C PHE A 194 -7.82 -2.99 -9.34
N VAL A 195 -8.39 -4.18 -9.19
CA VAL A 195 -9.64 -4.43 -8.48
C VAL A 195 -9.34 -5.34 -7.29
N PHE A 196 -9.99 -5.07 -6.16
CA PHE A 196 -9.81 -5.82 -4.92
C PHE A 196 -11.11 -6.53 -4.55
N ASP A 197 -11.06 -7.85 -4.50
CA ASP A 197 -12.12 -8.69 -3.97
C ASP A 197 -11.83 -8.97 -2.49
N ASN A 198 -12.53 -8.27 -1.60
CA ASN A 198 -12.29 -8.29 -0.16
C ASN A 198 -13.51 -8.86 0.58
N PRO A 199 -13.39 -10.05 1.20
CA PRO A 199 -14.52 -10.71 1.87
C PRO A 199 -15.01 -9.96 3.12
N ASN A 200 -14.25 -9.00 3.64
CA ASN A 200 -14.61 -8.22 4.82
C ASN A 200 -15.43 -6.95 4.47
N VAL A 201 -15.59 -6.63 3.18
CA VAL A 201 -16.40 -5.50 2.72
C VAL A 201 -17.89 -5.83 2.91
N VAL A 202 -18.59 -4.96 3.64
CA VAL A 202 -20.03 -5.09 3.91
C VAL A 202 -20.85 -4.33 2.89
N ASP A 203 -20.43 -3.09 2.62
CA ASP A 203 -21.15 -2.16 1.75
C ASP A 203 -20.16 -1.39 0.87
N THR A 204 -20.60 -1.07 -0.34
CA THR A 204 -19.88 -0.22 -1.31
C THR A 204 -20.76 0.97 -1.67
N CYS A 205 -20.16 2.16 -1.82
CA CYS A 205 -20.86 3.35 -2.29
C CYS A 205 -21.45 3.11 -3.69
N GLY A 206 -22.57 3.76 -4.02
CA GLY A 206 -23.26 3.56 -5.30
C GLY A 206 -22.40 3.85 -6.55
N CYS A 207 -21.30 4.60 -6.41
CA CYS A 207 -20.31 4.83 -7.47
C CYS A 207 -19.18 3.79 -7.54
N GLY A 208 -19.08 2.87 -6.57
CA GLY A 208 -18.06 1.82 -6.54
C GLY A 208 -16.67 2.26 -6.04
N GLU A 209 -16.47 3.54 -5.74
CA GLU A 209 -15.13 4.07 -5.41
C GLU A 209 -14.73 3.92 -3.93
N SER A 210 -15.70 3.68 -3.04
CA SER A 210 -15.45 3.54 -1.60
C SER A 210 -16.27 2.42 -0.99
N PHE A 211 -15.76 1.87 0.11
CA PHE A 211 -16.31 0.71 0.79
C PHE A 211 -16.26 0.87 2.31
N ASN A 212 -17.03 0.05 3.00
CA ASN A 212 -17.01 -0.12 4.45
C ASN A 212 -16.75 -1.59 4.81
N ILE A 213 -16.01 -1.83 5.90
CA ILE A 213 -15.64 -3.19 6.33
C ILE A 213 -16.25 -3.52 7.69
N ARG A 214 -16.46 -4.81 7.93
CA ARG A 214 -16.79 -5.34 9.25
C ARG A 214 -15.51 -5.77 9.94
N PHE A 215 -15.29 -5.25 11.15
CA PHE A 215 -14.24 -5.72 12.06
C PHE A 215 -14.76 -6.87 12.95
#